data_AF-A0A968Y3K8-F1
#
_entry.id   AF-A0A968Y3K8-F1
#
_cell.length_a   1.000
_cell.length_b   1.000
_cell.length_c   1.000
_cell.angle_alpha   90.00
_cell.angle_beta   90.00
_cell.angle_gamma   90.00
#
_symmetry.space_group_name_H-M   'P 1'
#
loop_
_entity.id
_entity.type
_entity.pdbx_description
1 polymer ?
#
loop_
_entity_poly.entity_id
_entity_poly.type
_entity_poly.pdbx_seq_one_letter_code
_entity_poly.pdbx_strand_id
1 'polypeptide(L)'
;MLDGQASNSEMTAKETQGFELVSINLIYDYPVRWSRFKTLRDFVQNFYDAVHWSEWDDRFSYTLADGILTLKAQDVEFSYDWLLHIGASTKRETAGNYAGHFGEGFKIAALCGVRDHHWTVKMLSRDWELEVVTTDLIVDRRSLKSLAYKIKSGQPVRRETILQLSPFSDKTLLDSVLQSFYYPSNPLFDRPIWTSATCAVYGRSQQQNPLDIQRPIEMMVQALYLQDIRRWVHLSIR
;
A
#
# COMPACT_ATOMS: atom_id res chain seq x y z
N MET A 1 21.17 -67.67 -21.26
CA MET A 1 19.75 -67.45 -20.88
C MET A 1 19.77 -66.26 -19.93
N LEU A 2 19.64 -65.05 -20.46
CA LEU A 2 18.40 -64.32 -20.79
C LEU A 2 17.64 -63.81 -19.56
N ASP A 3 17.26 -62.55 -19.69
CA ASP A 3 16.35 -61.70 -18.93
C ASP A 3 16.84 -61.23 -17.54
N GLY A 4 17.08 -59.95 -17.26
CA GLY A 4 16.56 -58.72 -17.86
C GLY A 4 15.48 -58.14 -16.95
N GLN A 5 15.81 -57.06 -16.23
CA GLN A 5 14.95 -55.88 -16.08
C GLN A 5 15.66 -54.78 -15.29
N ALA A 6 16.02 -53.74 -16.03
CA ALA A 6 16.29 -52.41 -15.51
C ALA A 6 14.99 -51.82 -14.96
N SER A 7 15.02 -51.31 -13.72
CA SER A 7 13.99 -50.37 -13.26
C SER A 7 14.45 -48.96 -13.63
N ASN A 8 13.90 -48.47 -14.74
CA ASN A 8 13.98 -47.09 -15.15
C ASN A 8 12.96 -46.25 -14.34
N SER A 9 13.34 -44.99 -14.12
CA SER A 9 12.48 -43.80 -14.00
C SER A 9 11.39 -43.75 -12.91
N GLU A 10 11.59 -42.88 -11.93
CA GLU A 10 10.80 -41.63 -11.79
C GLU A 10 11.28 -40.83 -10.57
N MET A 11 12.13 -39.82 -10.80
CA MET A 11 12.20 -38.62 -9.96
C MET A 11 12.00 -37.41 -10.88
N THR A 12 10.80 -37.36 -11.46
CA THR A 12 10.08 -36.14 -11.81
C THR A 12 9.56 -35.54 -10.50
N ALA A 13 9.55 -34.25 -10.19
CA ALA A 13 9.97 -33.06 -10.88
C ALA A 13 10.60 -32.14 -9.82
N LYS A 14 11.67 -31.42 -10.16
CA LYS A 14 11.99 -30.20 -9.42
C LYS A 14 10.86 -29.22 -9.71
N GLU A 15 9.95 -29.04 -8.76
CA GLU A 15 9.04 -27.90 -8.72
C GLU A 15 9.91 -26.64 -8.70
N THR A 16 10.21 -26.13 -9.89
CA THR A 16 10.73 -24.79 -10.04
C THR A 16 9.52 -23.92 -9.75
N GLN A 17 9.42 -23.36 -8.54
CA GLN A 17 8.41 -22.34 -8.23
C GLN A 17 8.57 -21.22 -9.26
N GLY A 18 7.77 -21.28 -10.31
CA GLY A 18 7.74 -20.29 -11.38
C GLY A 18 7.16 -19.00 -10.82
N PHE A 19 7.72 -17.88 -11.24
CA PHE A 19 7.07 -16.59 -11.06
C PHE A 19 6.30 -16.27 -12.33
N GLU A 20 5.16 -15.61 -12.19
CA GLU A 20 4.45 -14.99 -13.30
C GLU A 20 4.89 -13.54 -13.42
N LEU A 21 5.10 -13.06 -14.65
CA LEU A 21 5.36 -11.65 -14.93
C LEU A 21 4.13 -11.02 -15.56
N VAL A 22 3.48 -10.10 -14.85
CA VAL A 22 2.27 -9.42 -15.32
C VAL A 22 2.57 -7.96 -15.61
N SER A 23 2.44 -7.55 -16.88
CA SER A 23 2.53 -6.14 -17.27
C SER A 23 1.39 -5.35 -16.66
N ILE A 24 1.70 -4.19 -16.08
CA ILE A 24 0.67 -3.26 -15.59
C ILE A 24 0.35 -2.15 -16.58
N ASN A 25 0.94 -2.18 -17.78
CA ASN A 25 0.74 -1.22 -18.86
C ASN A 25 0.95 0.25 -18.43
N LEU A 26 1.79 0.47 -17.42
CA LEU A 26 2.18 1.80 -16.96
C LEU A 26 3.59 2.08 -17.45
N ILE A 27 3.73 2.99 -18.40
CA ILE A 27 5.03 3.34 -18.97
C ILE A 27 5.90 3.99 -17.88
N TYR A 28 7.16 3.60 -17.83
CA TYR A 28 8.10 4.03 -16.79
C TYR A 28 8.36 5.55 -16.81
N ASP A 29 8.32 6.18 -17.98
CA ASP A 29 8.51 7.62 -18.12
C ASP A 29 7.23 8.45 -17.94
N TYR A 30 6.10 7.82 -17.55
CA TYR A 30 4.82 8.50 -17.36
C TYR A 30 4.97 9.72 -16.42
N PRO A 31 4.53 10.93 -16.82
CA PRO A 31 5.07 12.20 -16.30
C PRO A 31 4.63 12.58 -14.88
N VAL A 32 3.93 11.71 -14.15
CA VAL A 32 3.55 11.96 -12.76
C VAL A 32 4.75 11.89 -11.84
N ARG A 33 4.99 12.93 -11.02
CA ARG A 33 6.06 12.97 -10.01
C ARG A 33 5.46 13.24 -8.64
N TRP A 34 5.57 12.28 -7.73
CA TRP A 34 5.11 12.43 -6.34
C TRP A 34 6.30 12.56 -5.40
N SER A 35 6.17 13.44 -4.40
CA SER A 35 7.16 13.55 -3.33
C SER A 35 7.23 12.26 -2.53
N ARG A 36 8.36 12.01 -1.85
CA ARG A 36 8.52 10.86 -0.94
C ARG A 36 7.36 10.74 0.05
N PHE A 37 6.88 11.88 0.58
CA PHE A 37 5.72 11.95 1.46
C PHE A 37 4.44 11.46 0.79
N LYS A 38 4.11 12.00 -0.39
CA LYS A 38 2.89 11.61 -1.09
C LYS A 38 2.93 10.13 -1.49
N THR A 39 4.07 9.65 -1.99
CA THR A 39 4.27 8.24 -2.34
C THR A 39 4.07 7.32 -1.13
N LEU A 40 4.75 7.59 -0.01
CA LEU A 40 4.62 6.77 1.19
C LEU A 40 3.22 6.85 1.80
N ARG A 41 2.61 8.05 1.83
CA ARG A 41 1.23 8.25 2.30
C ARG A 41 0.26 7.40 1.50
N ASP A 42 0.40 7.33 0.19
CA ASP A 42 -0.51 6.54 -0.65
C ASP A 42 -0.36 5.03 -0.40
N PHE A 43 0.86 4.55 -0.12
CA PHE A 43 1.05 3.18 0.35
C PHE A 43 0.33 2.93 1.68
N VAL A 44 0.49 3.80 2.68
CA VAL A 44 -0.17 3.68 4.00
C VAL A 44 -1.70 3.81 3.88
N GLN A 45 -2.19 4.65 2.97
CA GLN A 45 -3.63 4.84 2.72
C GLN A 45 -4.32 3.51 2.39
N ASN A 46 -3.69 2.64 1.60
CA ASN A 46 -4.26 1.33 1.28
C ASN A 46 -4.48 0.47 2.54
N PHE A 47 -3.55 0.50 3.49
CA PHE A 47 -3.71 -0.20 4.76
C PHE A 47 -4.81 0.44 5.61
N TYR A 48 -4.86 1.77 5.64
CA TYR A 48 -5.83 2.52 6.45
C TYR A 48 -7.26 2.30 5.98
N ASP A 49 -7.49 2.31 4.66
CA ASP A 49 -8.80 2.03 4.07
C ASP A 49 -9.25 0.58 4.33
N ALA A 50 -8.31 -0.34 4.54
CA ALA A 50 -8.61 -1.76 4.77
C ALA A 50 -8.81 -2.13 6.25
N VAL A 51 -8.07 -1.51 7.17
CA VAL A 51 -8.13 -1.79 8.62
C VAL A 51 -9.25 -1.00 9.31
N HIS A 52 -9.69 0.13 8.74
CA HIS A 52 -10.57 1.10 9.38
C HIS A 52 -9.91 1.81 10.59
N TRP A 53 -10.32 3.06 10.85
CA TRP A 53 -9.65 3.91 11.85
C TRP A 53 -9.76 3.39 13.29
N SER A 54 -10.87 2.70 13.60
CA SER A 54 -11.17 2.21 14.95
C SER A 54 -10.35 1.00 15.36
N GLU A 55 -9.84 0.24 14.40
CA GLU A 55 -9.04 -0.98 14.64
C GLU A 55 -7.57 -0.79 14.26
N TRP A 56 -7.20 0.43 13.85
CA TRP A 56 -5.86 0.76 13.36
C TRP A 56 -4.78 0.41 14.38
N ASP A 57 -4.98 0.77 15.64
CA ASP A 57 -4.01 0.57 16.71
C ASP A 57 -3.74 -0.92 17.01
N ASP A 58 -4.74 -1.77 16.80
CA ASP A 58 -4.65 -3.21 17.09
C ASP A 58 -4.15 -4.02 15.91
N ARG A 59 -4.51 -3.61 14.68
CA ARG A 59 -4.32 -4.42 13.48
C ARG A 59 -3.20 -3.92 12.59
N PHE A 60 -2.86 -2.62 12.62
CA PHE A 60 -1.77 -2.07 11.83
C PHE A 60 -0.49 -1.95 12.68
N SER A 61 0.63 -2.38 12.12
CA SER A 61 1.95 -2.16 12.72
C SER A 61 3.00 -1.93 11.65
N TYR A 62 4.15 -1.40 12.06
CA TYR A 62 5.30 -1.24 11.18
C TYR A 62 6.59 -1.61 11.89
N THR A 63 7.59 -2.01 11.13
CA THR A 63 8.99 -2.12 11.58
C THR A 63 9.90 -1.36 10.62
N LEU A 64 10.96 -0.76 11.16
CA LEU A 64 12.02 -0.12 10.39
C LEU A 64 13.35 -0.67 10.88
N ALA A 65 13.89 -1.64 10.16
CA ALA A 65 15.12 -2.33 10.53
C ALA A 65 15.92 -2.66 9.26
N ASP A 66 17.25 -2.64 9.36
CA ASP A 66 18.17 -3.06 8.29
C ASP A 66 17.93 -2.36 6.94
N GLY A 67 17.49 -1.10 6.97
CA GLY A 67 17.17 -0.33 5.76
C GLY A 67 15.90 -0.79 5.05
N ILE A 68 15.02 -1.52 5.73
CA ILE A 68 13.74 -1.98 5.20
C ILE A 68 12.61 -1.43 6.09
N LEU A 69 11.68 -0.72 5.45
CA LEU A 69 10.40 -0.40 6.07
C LEU A 69 9.42 -1.53 5.76
N THR A 70 8.88 -2.17 6.80
CA THR A 70 7.83 -3.18 6.68
C THR A 70 6.56 -2.64 7.31
N LEU A 71 5.49 -2.50 6.52
CA LEU A 71 4.15 -2.18 6.99
C LEU A 71 3.31 -3.46 7.03
N LYS A 72 2.45 -3.62 8.04
CA LYS A 72 1.71 -4.85 8.27
C LYS A 72 0.28 -4.56 8.73
N ALA A 73 -0.69 -5.28 8.16
CA ALA A 73 -2.07 -5.32 8.66
C ALA A 73 -2.51 -6.76 8.93
N GLN A 74 -3.12 -6.98 10.10
CA GLN A 74 -3.69 -8.25 10.53
C GLN A 74 -5.11 -8.45 9.99
N ASP A 75 -5.43 -9.68 9.60
CA ASP A 75 -6.75 -10.12 9.11
C ASP A 75 -7.30 -9.27 7.96
N VAL A 76 -6.40 -8.68 7.17
CA VAL A 76 -6.70 -7.95 5.95
C VAL A 76 -6.16 -8.74 4.77
N GLU A 77 -7.03 -9.03 3.82
CA GLU A 77 -6.68 -9.69 2.57
C GLU A 77 -6.78 -8.70 1.42
N PHE A 78 -5.66 -8.43 0.76
CA PHE A 78 -5.71 -7.73 -0.52
C PHE A 78 -6.05 -8.69 -1.65
N SER A 79 -6.90 -8.21 -2.55
CA SER A 79 -7.22 -8.93 -3.77
C SER A 79 -6.19 -8.65 -4.85
N TYR A 80 -5.55 -9.72 -5.31
CA TYR A 80 -4.56 -9.71 -6.37
C TYR A 80 -5.13 -9.17 -7.70
N ASP A 81 -6.35 -9.57 -8.06
CA ASP A 81 -6.97 -9.21 -9.34
C ASP A 81 -7.15 -7.70 -9.51
N TRP A 82 -7.39 -6.99 -8.41
CA TRP A 82 -7.55 -5.54 -8.38
C TRP A 82 -6.21 -4.78 -8.51
N LEU A 83 -5.07 -5.45 -8.26
CA LEU A 83 -3.76 -4.90 -8.59
C LEU A 83 -3.47 -5.00 -10.08
N LEU A 84 -3.95 -6.02 -10.77
CA LEU A 84 -3.62 -6.23 -12.19
C LEU A 84 -4.37 -5.28 -13.12
N HIS A 85 -5.69 -5.15 -12.96
CA HIS A 85 -6.50 -4.42 -13.94
C HIS A 85 -6.49 -2.90 -13.73
N ILE A 86 -6.20 -2.12 -14.79
CA ILE A 86 -6.41 -0.66 -14.81
C ILE A 86 -7.90 -0.42 -15.09
N GLY A 87 -8.54 0.49 -14.33
CA GLY A 87 -9.97 0.79 -14.47
C GLY A 87 -10.91 -0.08 -13.66
N ALA A 88 -10.39 -1.03 -12.88
CA ALA A 88 -11.14 -1.72 -11.82
C ALA A 88 -11.31 -0.77 -10.63
N SER A 89 -12.10 0.28 -10.82
CA SER A 89 -12.56 1.11 -9.71
C SER A 89 -13.75 0.39 -9.09
N THR A 90 -13.67 0.06 -7.80
CA THR A 90 -14.81 -0.39 -6.98
C THR A 90 -15.96 0.63 -6.91
N LYS A 91 -15.85 1.76 -7.61
CA LYS A 91 -16.93 2.76 -7.76
C LYS A 91 -18.16 2.24 -8.51
N ARG A 92 -18.18 1.01 -9.05
CA ARG A 92 -19.33 0.55 -9.85
C ARG A 92 -20.04 -0.74 -9.44
N GLU A 93 -19.47 -1.76 -8.80
CA GLU A 93 -20.23 -3.00 -8.58
C GLU A 93 -19.95 -3.72 -7.24
N THR A 94 -21.01 -3.78 -6.43
CA THR A 94 -21.47 -4.83 -5.49
C THR A 94 -20.49 -5.66 -4.64
N ALA A 95 -20.62 -5.45 -3.31
CA ALA A 95 -20.80 -6.48 -2.27
C ALA A 95 -19.90 -7.74 -2.30
N GLY A 96 -18.58 -7.55 -2.22
CA GLY A 96 -17.65 -8.55 -1.70
C GLY A 96 -16.80 -7.94 -0.59
N ASN A 97 -16.34 -8.75 0.37
CA ASN A 97 -15.48 -8.36 1.52
C ASN A 97 -14.06 -7.89 1.12
N TYR A 98 -13.91 -7.27 -0.04
CA TYR A 98 -12.65 -6.74 -0.52
C TYR A 98 -12.59 -5.25 -0.19
N ALA A 99 -11.54 -4.84 0.54
CA ALA A 99 -11.31 -3.45 0.91
C ALA A 99 -11.27 -2.55 -0.34
N GLY A 100 -11.94 -1.39 -0.25
CA GLY A 100 -12.26 -0.48 -1.36
C GLY A 100 -11.07 0.16 -2.07
N HIS A 101 -11.39 0.78 -3.22
CA HIS A 101 -10.58 1.67 -4.08
C HIS A 101 -9.14 1.27 -4.43
N PHE A 102 -8.88 -0.04 -4.46
CA PHE A 102 -7.55 -0.58 -4.70
C PHE A 102 -7.08 -0.46 -6.16
N GLY A 103 -5.80 -0.14 -6.36
CA GLY A 103 -5.11 -0.32 -7.64
C GLY A 103 -4.43 0.92 -8.21
N GLU A 104 -5.14 2.03 -8.45
CA GLU A 104 -4.56 3.17 -9.17
C GLU A 104 -3.55 3.96 -8.33
N GLY A 105 -3.91 4.29 -7.09
CA GLY A 105 -3.01 4.98 -6.16
C GLY A 105 -1.73 4.17 -5.93
N PHE A 106 -1.89 2.88 -5.64
CA PHE A 106 -0.77 1.94 -5.50
C PHE A 106 0.12 1.87 -6.75
N LYS A 107 -0.44 1.80 -7.97
CA LYS A 107 0.34 1.76 -9.22
C LYS A 107 1.18 3.02 -9.40
N ILE A 108 0.62 4.19 -9.14
CA ILE A 108 1.36 5.46 -9.24
C ILE A 108 2.39 5.59 -8.10
N ALA A 109 2.05 5.15 -6.89
CA ALA A 109 2.99 5.10 -5.78
C ALA A 109 4.16 4.14 -6.07
N ALA A 110 3.89 2.99 -6.67
CA ALA A 110 4.89 2.03 -7.12
C ALA A 110 5.78 2.62 -8.22
N LEU A 111 5.20 3.33 -9.20
CA LEU A 111 5.96 4.04 -10.23
C LEU A 111 6.91 5.07 -9.62
N CYS A 112 6.40 5.99 -8.80
CA CYS A 112 7.23 7.00 -8.17
C CYS A 112 8.23 6.38 -7.19
N GLY A 113 7.84 5.34 -6.44
CA GLY A 113 8.70 4.61 -5.51
C GLY A 113 9.91 4.01 -6.22
N VAL A 114 9.70 3.24 -7.28
CA VAL A 114 10.77 2.60 -8.05
C VAL A 114 11.60 3.64 -8.82
N ARG A 115 10.94 4.56 -9.53
CA ARG A 115 11.62 5.47 -10.46
C ARG A 115 12.28 6.67 -9.79
N ASP A 116 11.55 7.35 -8.91
CA ASP A 116 11.97 8.64 -8.34
C ASP A 116 12.71 8.46 -7.02
N HIS A 117 12.31 7.47 -6.22
CA HIS A 117 12.82 7.26 -4.87
C HIS A 117 13.71 6.03 -4.74
N HIS A 118 13.89 5.28 -5.84
CA HIS A 118 14.71 4.07 -5.93
C HIS A 118 14.38 3.00 -4.89
N TRP A 119 13.10 2.89 -4.53
CA TRP A 119 12.59 1.85 -3.64
C TRP A 119 12.23 0.60 -4.43
N THR A 120 12.70 -0.55 -3.94
CA THR A 120 12.08 -1.85 -4.20
C THR A 120 10.76 -1.89 -3.44
N VAL A 121 9.70 -2.30 -4.12
CA VAL A 121 8.34 -2.40 -3.56
C VAL A 121 7.91 -3.85 -3.63
N LYS A 122 7.69 -4.47 -2.46
CA LYS A 122 7.20 -5.84 -2.34
C LYS A 122 5.94 -5.90 -1.52
N MET A 123 4.99 -6.74 -1.91
CA MET A 123 3.75 -6.95 -1.20
C MET A 123 3.49 -8.45 -1.02
N LEU A 124 3.02 -8.81 0.16
CA LEU A 124 2.74 -10.18 0.56
C LEU A 124 1.33 -10.20 1.14
N SER A 125 0.49 -11.11 0.66
CA SER A 125 -0.88 -11.29 1.17
C SER A 125 -1.33 -12.70 0.85
N ARG A 126 -2.10 -13.34 1.74
CA ARG A 126 -2.55 -14.74 1.61
C ARG A 126 -1.41 -15.69 1.21
N ASP A 127 -1.50 -16.30 0.04
CA ASP A 127 -0.57 -17.28 -0.51
C ASP A 127 0.28 -16.72 -1.65
N TRP A 128 0.36 -15.39 -1.79
CA TRP A 128 1.13 -14.76 -2.86
C TRP A 128 2.14 -13.71 -2.36
N GLU A 129 3.19 -13.53 -3.15
CA GLU A 129 4.17 -12.44 -3.07
C GLU A 129 4.20 -11.72 -4.42
N LEU A 130 4.25 -10.40 -4.38
CA LEU A 130 4.39 -9.52 -5.53
C LEU A 130 5.62 -8.64 -5.33
N GLU A 131 6.44 -8.52 -6.37
CA GLU A 131 7.53 -7.56 -6.47
C GLU A 131 7.31 -6.66 -7.69
N VAL A 132 7.41 -5.35 -7.49
CA VAL A 132 7.33 -4.38 -8.58
C VAL A 132 8.66 -4.36 -9.32
N VAL A 133 8.61 -4.63 -10.63
CA VAL A 133 9.77 -4.70 -11.51
C VAL A 133 9.53 -3.88 -12.78
N THR A 134 10.55 -3.78 -13.65
CA THR A 134 10.39 -3.21 -14.99
C THR A 134 10.50 -4.29 -16.05
N THR A 135 9.77 -4.10 -17.15
CA THR A 135 9.81 -4.96 -18.33
C THR A 135 9.77 -4.09 -19.59
N ASP A 136 10.09 -4.67 -20.74
CA ASP A 136 9.96 -4.02 -22.03
C ASP A 136 8.54 -4.24 -22.57
N LEU A 137 7.91 -3.16 -23.03
CA LEU A 137 6.59 -3.13 -23.64
C LEU A 137 6.70 -2.54 -25.04
N ILE A 138 6.20 -3.28 -26.03
CA ILE A 138 6.19 -2.80 -27.43
C ILE A 138 4.93 -1.97 -27.66
N VAL A 139 5.11 -0.69 -27.97
CA VAL A 139 4.03 0.24 -28.35
C VAL A 139 4.43 0.88 -29.69
N ASP A 140 3.59 0.77 -30.71
CA ASP A 140 3.85 1.30 -32.05
C ASP A 140 5.24 0.94 -32.62
N ARG A 141 5.66 -0.32 -32.44
CA ARG A 141 6.98 -0.87 -32.83
C ARG A 141 8.18 -0.23 -32.11
N ARG A 142 7.94 0.54 -31.05
CA ARG A 142 8.98 1.05 -30.15
C ARG A 142 8.99 0.22 -28.88
N SER A 143 10.18 -0.16 -28.41
CA SER A 143 10.34 -0.76 -27.10
C SER A 143 10.38 0.34 -26.05
N LEU A 144 9.41 0.34 -25.14
CA LEU A 144 9.31 1.24 -24.01
C LEU A 144 9.47 0.45 -22.71
N LYS A 145 10.12 1.03 -21.70
CA LYS A 145 10.10 0.43 -20.37
C LYS A 145 8.73 0.65 -19.73
N SER A 146 8.18 -0.41 -19.16
CA SER A 146 6.94 -0.38 -18.38
C SER A 146 7.16 -1.06 -17.03
N LEU A 147 6.33 -0.71 -16.06
CA LEU A 147 6.24 -1.48 -14.83
C LEU A 147 5.54 -2.82 -15.07
N ALA A 148 5.96 -3.81 -14.30
CA ALA A 148 5.33 -5.11 -14.22
C ALA A 148 5.37 -5.60 -12.78
N TYR A 149 4.57 -6.63 -12.51
CA TYR A 149 4.58 -7.36 -11.26
C TYR A 149 5.19 -8.74 -11.49
N LYS A 150 6.20 -9.07 -10.69
CA LYS A 150 6.72 -10.42 -10.56
C LYS A 150 5.98 -11.08 -9.40
N ILE A 151 5.15 -12.08 -9.71
CA ILE A 151 4.25 -12.71 -8.75
C ILE A 151 4.68 -14.14 -8.49
N LYS A 152 4.72 -14.53 -7.22
CA LYS A 152 4.90 -15.91 -6.78
C LYS A 152 3.66 -16.34 -6.02
N SER A 153 3.01 -17.39 -6.48
CA SER A 153 1.86 -18.03 -5.81
C SER A 153 2.32 -19.26 -5.02
N GLY A 154 1.41 -19.88 -4.25
CA GLY A 154 1.72 -21.08 -3.47
C GLY A 154 2.64 -20.83 -2.28
N GLN A 155 2.68 -19.58 -1.79
CA GLN A 155 3.33 -19.25 -0.53
C GLN A 155 2.50 -19.78 0.65
N PRO A 156 3.12 -20.02 1.82
CA PRO A 156 2.35 -20.33 3.02
C PRO A 156 1.28 -19.27 3.29
N VAL A 157 0.03 -19.71 3.44
CA VAL A 157 -1.11 -18.83 3.70
C VAL A 157 -0.85 -18.04 4.98
N ARG A 158 -0.92 -16.71 4.86
CA ARG A 158 -0.80 -15.78 5.99
C ARG A 158 -2.08 -14.97 6.15
N ARG A 159 -2.40 -14.63 7.39
CA ARG A 159 -3.50 -13.70 7.74
C ARG A 159 -3.10 -12.23 7.59
N GLU A 160 -1.84 -11.99 7.25
CA GLU A 160 -1.21 -10.70 7.32
C GLU A 160 -0.97 -10.18 5.91
N THR A 161 -1.37 -8.94 5.66
CA THR A 161 -0.82 -8.22 4.51
C THR A 161 0.43 -7.49 4.94
N ILE A 162 1.50 -7.62 4.15
CA ILE A 162 2.78 -6.96 4.39
C ILE A 162 3.18 -6.17 3.14
N LEU A 163 3.63 -4.94 3.32
CA LEU A 163 4.33 -4.14 2.30
C LEU A 163 5.75 -3.87 2.78
N GLN A 164 6.74 -4.13 1.92
CA GLN A 164 8.14 -3.85 2.19
C GLN A 164 8.69 -2.84 1.19
N LEU A 165 9.38 -1.83 1.72
CA LEU A 165 10.09 -0.81 0.96
C LEU A 165 11.56 -0.82 1.33
N SER A 166 12.45 -0.90 0.33
CA SER A 166 13.89 -0.89 0.55
C SER A 166 14.67 -0.26 -0.61
N PRO A 167 15.73 0.52 -0.38
CA PRO A 167 16.20 0.96 0.92
C PRO A 167 15.28 2.06 1.51
N PHE A 168 15.01 1.99 2.81
CA PHE A 168 14.25 2.99 3.55
C PHE A 168 14.80 3.11 4.98
N SER A 169 15.12 4.33 5.41
CA SER A 169 15.64 4.63 6.76
C SER A 169 15.08 5.92 7.36
N ASP A 170 14.17 6.59 6.65
CA ASP A 170 13.69 7.93 6.98
C ASP A 170 12.53 7.87 7.97
N LYS A 171 12.86 7.74 9.26
CA LYS A 171 11.88 7.67 10.34
C LYS A 171 11.02 8.93 10.45
N THR A 172 11.60 10.11 10.20
CA THR A 172 10.90 11.39 10.20
C THR A 172 9.79 11.41 9.15
N LEU A 173 10.10 10.99 7.92
CA LEU A 173 9.11 10.85 6.85
C LEU A 173 7.99 9.88 7.22
N LEU A 174 8.35 8.71 7.77
CA LEU A 174 7.37 7.71 8.19
C LEU A 174 6.43 8.26 9.27
N ASP A 175 6.98 8.89 10.31
CA ASP A 175 6.19 9.46 11.40
C ASP A 175 5.23 10.53 10.90
N SER A 176 5.70 11.43 10.04
CA SER A 176 4.86 12.45 9.43
C SER A 176 3.74 11.88 8.57
N VAL A 177 4.01 10.78 7.85
CA VAL A 177 2.97 10.09 7.08
C VAL A 177 1.95 9.44 7.99
N LEU A 178 2.38 8.67 8.98
CA LEU A 178 1.48 8.00 9.93
C LEU A 178 0.60 9.05 10.64
N GLN A 179 1.19 10.14 11.14
CA GLN A 179 0.47 11.22 11.80
C GLN A 179 -0.54 11.96 10.90
N SER A 180 -0.50 11.76 9.58
CA SER A 180 -1.48 12.34 8.65
C SER A 180 -2.81 11.57 8.59
N PHE A 181 -2.89 10.40 9.23
CA PHE A 181 -4.09 9.57 9.30
C PHE A 181 -4.83 9.77 10.62
N TYR A 182 -6.14 9.51 10.63
CA TYR A 182 -6.96 9.66 11.83
C TYR A 182 -7.07 8.33 12.57
N TYR A 183 -6.43 8.19 13.73
CA TYR A 183 -6.56 6.98 14.56
C TYR A 183 -6.40 7.36 16.05
N PRO A 184 -6.96 6.58 16.98
CA PRO A 184 -7.04 6.96 18.40
C PRO A 184 -5.68 7.25 19.03
N SER A 185 -4.66 6.42 18.77
CA SER A 185 -3.32 6.62 19.31
C SER A 185 -2.47 7.68 18.57
N ASN A 186 -3.02 8.42 17.59
CA ASN A 186 -2.25 9.40 16.84
C ASN A 186 -1.70 10.48 17.79
N PRO A 187 -0.38 10.68 17.86
CA PRO A 187 0.22 11.58 18.84
C PRO A 187 -0.08 13.06 18.59
N LEU A 188 -0.69 13.41 17.45
CA LEU A 188 -1.20 14.75 17.20
C LEU A 188 -2.53 15.03 17.92
N PHE A 189 -3.19 13.99 18.44
CA PHE A 189 -4.44 14.08 19.19
C PHE A 189 -4.18 14.09 20.69
N ASP A 190 -4.95 14.92 21.39
CA ASP A 190 -5.05 14.91 22.86
C ASP A 190 -6.32 14.13 23.27
N ARG A 191 -6.80 14.29 24.50
CA ARG A 191 -8.02 13.65 24.99
C ARG A 191 -9.23 13.80 24.04
N PRO A 192 -10.08 12.76 23.93
CA PRO A 192 -11.33 12.86 23.19
C PRO A 192 -12.22 13.94 23.83
N ILE A 193 -12.70 14.85 23.01
CA ILE A 193 -13.71 15.86 23.35
C ILE A 193 -15.11 15.22 23.26
N TRP A 194 -15.31 14.36 22.27
CA TRP A 194 -16.58 13.68 22.04
C TRP A 194 -16.34 12.36 21.28
N THR A 195 -17.16 11.34 21.55
CA THR A 195 -17.09 10.04 20.87
C THR A 195 -18.49 9.50 20.60
N SER A 196 -18.61 8.71 19.55
CA SER A 196 -19.78 7.91 19.20
C SER A 196 -19.35 6.60 18.56
N ALA A 197 -20.33 5.76 18.19
CA ALA A 197 -20.06 4.51 17.49
C ALA A 197 -19.37 4.69 16.12
N THR A 198 -19.51 5.86 15.47
CA THR A 198 -19.04 6.07 14.09
C THR A 198 -17.96 7.15 13.97
N CYS A 199 -17.75 7.97 15.00
CA CYS A 199 -16.78 9.06 14.95
C CYS A 199 -16.37 9.54 16.33
N ALA A 200 -15.19 10.16 16.40
CA ALA A 200 -14.70 10.85 17.58
C ALA A 200 -14.17 12.25 17.21
N VAL A 201 -14.05 13.12 18.21
CA VAL A 201 -13.42 14.44 18.09
C VAL A 201 -12.38 14.51 19.19
N TYR A 202 -11.15 14.86 18.84
CA TYR A 202 -10.03 14.97 19.77
C TYR A 202 -9.56 16.41 19.90
N GLY A 203 -9.02 16.75 21.06
CA GLY A 203 -8.23 17.97 21.20
C GLY A 203 -6.96 17.91 20.34
N ARG A 204 -6.39 19.06 20.02
CA ARG A 204 -5.09 19.13 19.35
C ARG A 204 -3.98 19.06 20.40
N SER A 205 -3.11 18.06 20.31
CA SER A 205 -1.91 17.96 21.17
C SER A 205 -0.93 19.12 20.91
N GLN A 206 0.00 19.37 21.83
CA GLN A 206 1.12 20.29 21.61
C GLN A 206 2.22 19.72 20.68
N GLN A 207 2.15 18.43 20.33
CA GLN A 207 3.13 17.80 19.44
C GLN A 207 2.99 18.34 18.02
N GLN A 208 4.11 18.69 17.40
CA GLN A 208 4.18 19.14 16.01
C GLN A 208 4.47 17.96 15.08
N ASN A 209 3.95 18.04 13.85
CA ASN A 209 4.32 17.08 12.83
C ASN A 209 5.80 17.30 12.45
N PRO A 210 6.65 16.26 12.44
CA PRO A 210 8.08 16.41 12.20
C PRO A 210 8.45 17.13 10.89
N LEU A 211 7.64 16.99 9.84
CA LEU A 211 7.86 17.66 8.56
C LEU A 211 7.26 19.08 8.48
N ASP A 212 6.36 19.47 9.39
CA ASP A 212 5.87 20.85 9.48
C ASP A 212 6.96 21.78 10.01
N ILE A 213 7.88 21.26 10.85
CA ILE A 213 9.02 22.01 11.41
C ILE A 213 10.05 22.38 10.31
N GLN A 214 10.09 21.62 9.22
CA GLN A 214 11.07 21.78 8.14
C GLN A 214 10.58 22.65 6.98
N ARG A 215 9.35 23.17 7.02
CA ARG A 215 8.79 24.00 5.94
C ARG A 215 8.58 25.46 6.39
N PRO A 216 8.97 26.45 5.57
CA PRO A 216 8.50 27.82 5.77
C PRO A 216 6.97 27.86 5.74
N ILE A 217 6.39 28.73 6.56
CA ILE A 217 4.96 28.83 6.94
C ILE A 217 3.97 29.01 5.76
N GLU A 218 4.40 29.12 4.51
CA GLU A 218 3.54 29.51 3.38
C GLU A 218 2.77 28.39 2.66
N MET A 219 2.77 27.15 3.15
CA MET A 219 1.93 26.07 2.57
C MET A 219 1.27 25.16 3.62
N MET A 220 0.50 25.73 4.54
CA MET A 220 -0.42 24.97 5.42
C MET A 220 -1.88 25.18 5.02
N VAL A 221 -2.23 24.79 3.79
CA VAL A 221 -3.62 24.51 3.41
C VAL A 221 -3.64 23.15 2.71
N GLN A 222 -4.48 22.23 3.21
CA GLN A 222 -4.70 20.80 2.88
C GLN A 222 -3.91 19.83 3.79
N ALA A 223 -4.51 18.87 4.51
CA ALA A 223 -5.85 18.31 4.45
C ALA A 223 -6.23 17.61 5.77
N LEU A 224 -6.96 18.31 6.64
CA LEU A 224 -8.09 17.71 7.36
C LEU A 224 -9.34 18.13 6.57
N TYR A 225 -9.58 17.48 5.43
CA TYR A 225 -10.88 17.54 4.76
C TYR A 225 -11.70 16.43 5.45
N LEU A 226 -12.49 16.70 6.49
CA LEU A 226 -13.82 17.33 6.38
C LEU A 226 -14.61 16.78 5.17
N GLN A 227 -14.65 15.46 4.96
CA GLN A 227 -15.69 14.89 4.10
C GLN A 227 -17.07 14.80 4.79
N ASP A 228 -17.17 14.97 6.12
CA ASP A 228 -18.49 14.86 6.79
C ASP A 228 -18.96 16.08 7.63
N ILE A 229 -18.13 17.07 7.92
CA ILE A 229 -18.52 18.17 8.84
C ILE A 229 -19.21 19.35 8.14
N ARG A 230 -19.18 19.45 6.80
CA ARG A 230 -19.97 20.48 6.09
C ARG A 230 -21.49 20.25 6.15
N ARG A 231 -21.95 19.10 6.64
CA ARG A 231 -23.37 18.85 6.91
C ARG A 231 -23.84 19.27 8.31
N TRP A 232 -22.93 19.52 9.26
CA TRP A 232 -23.30 19.76 10.66
C TRP A 232 -23.35 21.23 11.08
N VAL A 233 -22.65 22.14 10.39
CA VAL A 233 -22.63 23.58 10.76
C VAL A 233 -23.87 24.35 10.29
N HIS A 234 -24.86 23.69 9.66
CA HIS A 234 -26.13 24.30 9.28
C HIS A 234 -27.34 23.94 10.14
N LEU A 235 -27.15 23.23 11.26
CA LEU A 235 -28.25 22.84 12.17
C LEU A 235 -28.16 23.43 13.59
N SER A 236 -27.44 24.54 13.80
CA SER A 236 -27.42 25.21 15.11
C SER A 236 -27.52 26.74 15.05
N ILE A 237 -28.26 27.27 14.08
CA ILE A 237 -28.88 28.59 14.19
C ILE A 237 -30.36 28.44 13.85
N ARG A 238 -31.15 28.06 14.85
CA ARG A 238 -32.51 28.54 15.14
C ARG A 238 -32.96 27.99 16.48
#